data_AF-T2IC70-F1
#
_entry.id   AF-T2IC70-F1
#
_cell.length_a   1.000
_cell.length_b   1.000
_cell.length_c   1.000
_cell.angle_alpha   90.00
_cell.angle_beta   90.00
_cell.angle_gamma   90.00
#
_symmetry.space_group_name_H-M   'P 1'
#
loop_
_entity.id
_entity.type
_entity.pdbx_description
1 polymer ?
#
loop_
_entity_poly.entity_id
_entity_poly.type
_entity_poly.pdbx_seq_one_letter_code
_entity_poly.pdbx_strand_id
1 'polypeptide(L)'
;MELLVQNEIDKQLRLYPKKIRDYINKVEVATYALNRLPPLYASSLIGKEHQKRTGMQKYKSQITLAVRRSLAAIERDPIKKTVPIRPESYAEHDLAKESLDKLETLSKDRGFWVIIRSFLGIICIGLSIP
;
A
#
# COMPACT_ATOMS: atom_id res chain seq x y z
N MET A 1 -5.80 3.65 -17.50
CA MET A 1 -7.13 3.21 -17.03
C MET A 1 -7.37 3.62 -15.58
N GLU A 2 -6.45 3.31 -14.67
CA GLU A 2 -6.52 3.63 -13.22
C GLU A 2 -6.99 5.05 -12.90
N LEU A 3 -6.37 6.08 -13.49
CA LEU A 3 -6.75 7.48 -13.27
C LEU A 3 -8.22 7.75 -13.64
N LEU A 4 -8.72 7.16 -14.73
CA LEU A 4 -10.10 7.35 -15.18
C LEU A 4 -11.08 6.68 -14.22
N VAL A 5 -10.71 5.50 -13.69
CA VAL A 5 -11.50 4.78 -12.69
C VAL A 5 -11.54 5.56 -11.38
N GLN A 6 -10.39 6.06 -10.89
CA GLN A 6 -10.32 6.90 -9.68
C GLN A 6 -11.23 8.14 -9.79
N ASN A 7 -11.14 8.86 -10.91
CA ASN A 7 -11.98 10.04 -11.15
C ASN A 7 -13.48 9.70 -11.16
N GLU A 8 -13.86 8.56 -11.74
CA GLU A 8 -15.25 8.12 -11.79
C GLU A 8 -15.74 7.63 -10.41
N ILE A 9 -14.88 6.99 -9.61
CA ILE A 9 -15.18 6.65 -8.21
C ILE A 9 -15.50 7.91 -7.43
N ASP A 10 -14.63 8.92 -7.48
CA ASP A 10 -14.85 10.19 -6.79
C ASP A 10 -16.13 10.89 -7.26
N LYS A 11 -16.41 10.84 -8.56
CA LYS A 11 -17.64 11.40 -9.13
C LYS A 11 -18.89 10.70 -8.61
N GLN A 12 -18.93 9.37 -8.58
CA GLN A 12 -20.09 8.63 -8.11
C GLN A 12 -20.26 8.73 -6.59
N LEU A 13 -19.16 8.70 -5.83
CA LEU A 13 -19.18 8.85 -4.36
C LEU A 13 -19.66 10.23 -3.90
N ARG A 14 -19.54 11.29 -4.71
CA ARG A 14 -20.12 12.60 -4.39
C ARG A 14 -21.65 12.57 -4.25
N LEU A 15 -22.32 11.59 -4.86
CA LEU A 15 -23.77 11.40 -4.78
C LEU A 15 -24.18 10.65 -3.51
N TYR A 16 -23.24 10.05 -2.79
CA TYR A 16 -23.53 9.25 -1.60
C TYR A 16 -23.58 10.13 -0.35
N PRO A 17 -24.41 9.78 0.65
CA PRO A 17 -24.37 10.39 1.97
C PRO A 17 -22.97 10.26 2.61
N LYS A 18 -22.54 11.30 3.33
CA LYS A 18 -21.21 11.37 3.98
C LYS A 18 -20.90 10.11 4.82
N LYS A 19 -21.87 9.63 5.59
CA LYS A 19 -21.72 8.44 6.45
C LYS A 19 -21.30 7.18 5.67
N ILE A 20 -21.85 6.98 4.48
CA ILE A 20 -21.53 5.80 3.65
C ILE A 20 -20.18 5.99 2.97
N ARG A 21 -19.93 7.20 2.46
CA ARG A 21 -18.67 7.53 1.78
C ARG A 21 -17.44 7.30 2.66
N ASP A 22 -17.55 7.60 3.96
CA ASP A 22 -16.43 7.46 4.91
C ASP A 22 -16.10 5.98 5.23
N TYR A 23 -17.04 5.05 4.97
CA TYR A 23 -16.83 3.62 5.17
C TYR A 23 -16.28 2.91 3.93
N ILE A 24 -16.55 3.42 2.72
CA ILE A 24 -16.16 2.75 1.47
C ILE A 24 -14.65 2.86 1.24
N ASN A 25 -13.98 1.71 1.13
CA ASN A 25 -12.59 1.64 0.71
C ASN A 25 -12.45 1.83 -0.81
N LYS A 26 -11.99 3.01 -1.23
CA LYS A 26 -11.78 3.34 -2.66
C LYS A 26 -10.82 2.40 -3.37
N VAL A 27 -9.81 1.87 -2.68
CA VAL A 27 -8.83 0.94 -3.27
C VAL A 27 -9.51 -0.35 -3.68
N GLU A 28 -10.40 -0.88 -2.83
CA GLU A 28 -11.16 -2.09 -3.14
C GLU A 28 -12.13 -1.86 -4.31
N VAL A 29 -12.82 -0.71 -4.34
CA VAL A 29 -13.68 -0.32 -5.46
C VAL A 29 -12.89 -0.28 -6.76
N ALA A 30 -11.70 0.33 -6.73
CA ALA A 30 -10.81 0.44 -7.88
C ALA A 30 -10.34 -0.94 -8.35
N THR A 31 -9.89 -1.81 -7.45
CA THR A 31 -9.46 -3.18 -7.77
C THR A 31 -10.60 -3.97 -8.42
N TYR A 32 -11.80 -3.93 -7.83
CA TYR A 32 -12.96 -4.63 -8.39
C TYR A 32 -13.37 -4.10 -9.77
N ALA A 33 -13.26 -2.78 -9.99
CA ALA A 33 -13.55 -2.16 -11.27
C ALA A 33 -12.49 -2.52 -12.33
N LEU A 34 -11.20 -2.40 -11.99
CA LEU A 34 -10.08 -2.64 -12.91
C LEU A 34 -10.03 -4.10 -13.38
N ASN A 35 -10.38 -5.06 -12.51
CA ASN A 35 -10.47 -6.47 -12.88
C ASN A 35 -11.56 -6.77 -13.93
N ARG A 36 -12.39 -5.80 -14.29
CA ARG A 36 -13.49 -5.92 -15.27
C ARG A 36 -13.33 -5.01 -16.47
N LEU A 37 -12.24 -4.26 -16.53
CA LEU A 37 -11.98 -3.29 -17.58
C LEU A 37 -10.74 -3.74 -18.37
N PRO A 38 -10.68 -3.44 -19.68
CA PRO A 38 -9.48 -3.73 -20.45
C PRO A 38 -8.29 -2.93 -19.91
N PRO A 39 -7.11 -3.55 -19.75
CA PRO A 39 -5.92 -2.84 -19.32
C PRO A 39 -5.46 -1.88 -20.42
N LEU A 40 -5.11 -0.65 -20.03
CA LEU A 40 -4.55 0.37 -20.92
C LEU A 40 -3.20 0.82 -20.36
N TYR A 41 -2.20 -0.05 -20.47
CA TYR A 41 -0.84 0.21 -20.05
C TYR A 41 -0.07 1.04 -21.08
N ALA A 42 0.92 1.78 -20.60
CA ALA A 42 1.84 2.54 -21.43
C ALA A 42 3.22 2.57 -20.78
N SER A 43 4.27 2.39 -21.58
CA SER A 43 5.67 2.50 -21.15
C SER A 43 6.25 3.92 -21.31
N SER A 44 5.51 4.82 -21.95
CA SER A 44 5.95 6.21 -22.21
C SER A 44 4.85 7.22 -21.86
N LEU A 45 5.25 8.48 -21.63
CA LEU A 45 4.32 9.57 -21.35
C LEU A 45 3.37 9.84 -22.51
N ILE A 46 3.88 9.80 -23.74
CA ILE A 46 3.07 9.97 -24.96
C ILE A 46 2.04 8.83 -25.07
N GLY A 47 2.48 7.59 -24.85
CA GLY A 47 1.60 6.42 -24.81
C GLY A 47 0.53 6.56 -23.72
N LYS A 48 0.90 7.06 -22.54
CA LYS A 48 -0.02 7.28 -21.42
C LYS A 48 -1.15 8.25 -21.79
N GLU A 49 -0.84 9.37 -22.44
CA GLU A 49 -1.86 10.34 -22.86
C GLU A 49 -2.73 9.79 -23.99
N HIS A 50 -2.15 9.06 -24.94
CA HIS A 50 -2.92 8.37 -25.98
C HIS A 50 -3.91 7.37 -25.36
N GLN A 51 -3.44 6.54 -24.42
CA GLN A 51 -4.29 5.56 -23.73
C GLN A 51 -5.38 6.22 -22.90
N LYS A 52 -5.08 7.35 -22.26
CA LYS A 52 -6.08 8.15 -21.53
C LYS A 52 -7.17 8.66 -22.47
N ARG A 53 -6.82 9.22 -23.63
CA ARG A 53 -7.78 9.67 -24.65
C ARG A 53 -8.64 8.51 -25.15
N THR A 54 -8.02 7.37 -25.47
CA THR A 54 -8.74 6.15 -25.89
C THR A 54 -9.68 5.66 -24.80
N GLY A 55 -9.25 5.66 -23.54
CA GLY A 55 -10.08 5.37 -22.36
C GLY A 55 -11.33 6.25 -22.29
N MET A 56 -11.16 7.56 -22.46
CA MET A 56 -12.25 8.54 -22.41
C MET A 56 -13.23 8.42 -23.58
N GLN A 57 -12.75 8.08 -24.78
CA GLN A 57 -13.59 7.99 -25.97
C GLN A 57 -14.32 6.65 -26.09
N LYS A 58 -13.61 5.54 -25.85
CA LYS A 58 -14.12 4.19 -26.12
C LYS A 58 -14.72 3.50 -24.90
N TYR A 59 -14.16 3.75 -23.72
CA TYR A 59 -14.47 2.95 -22.52
C TYR A 59 -15.24 3.71 -21.44
N LYS A 60 -15.62 4.98 -21.66
CA LYS A 60 -16.32 5.80 -20.67
C LYS A 60 -17.56 5.12 -20.08
N SER A 61 -18.44 4.58 -20.91
CA SER A 61 -19.67 3.89 -20.45
C SER A 61 -19.34 2.63 -19.63
N GLN A 62 -18.35 1.86 -20.07
CA GLN A 62 -17.88 0.66 -19.37
C GLN A 62 -17.27 1.00 -18.03
N ILE A 63 -16.46 2.07 -17.94
CA ILE A 63 -15.85 2.57 -16.70
C ILE A 63 -16.96 2.96 -15.72
N THR A 64 -17.94 3.77 -16.14
CA THR A 64 -19.08 4.16 -15.31
C THR A 64 -19.84 2.94 -14.78
N LEU A 65 -20.13 1.97 -15.65
CA LEU A 65 -20.85 0.75 -15.27
C LEU A 65 -20.03 -0.13 -14.32
N ALA A 66 -18.73 -0.29 -14.58
CA ALA A 66 -17.84 -1.08 -13.75
C ALA A 66 -17.76 -0.49 -12.34
N VAL A 67 -17.51 0.82 -12.22
CA VAL A 67 -17.46 1.53 -10.94
C VAL A 67 -18.78 1.42 -10.18
N ARG A 68 -19.92 1.59 -10.87
CA ARG A 68 -21.24 1.44 -10.25
C ARG A 68 -21.44 0.03 -9.68
N ARG A 69 -21.06 -0.99 -10.44
CA ARG A 69 -21.14 -2.40 -9.99
C ARG A 69 -20.18 -2.68 -8.84
N SER A 70 -18.99 -2.07 -8.83
CA SER A 70 -18.03 -2.19 -7.73
C SER A 70 -18.58 -1.60 -6.44
N LEU A 71 -19.13 -0.37 -6.49
CA LEU A 71 -19.73 0.29 -5.34
C LEU A 71 -20.88 -0.54 -4.76
N ALA A 72 -21.78 -1.03 -5.61
CA ALA A 72 -22.90 -1.88 -5.17
C ALA A 72 -22.43 -3.22 -4.57
N ALA A 73 -21.35 -3.80 -5.07
CA ALA A 73 -20.79 -5.05 -4.53
C ALA A 73 -20.20 -4.85 -3.12
N ILE A 74 -19.52 -3.74 -2.89
CA ILE A 74 -18.90 -3.41 -1.60
C ILE A 74 -19.96 -2.97 -0.58
N GLU A 75 -20.97 -2.22 -1.02
CA GLU A 75 -22.10 -1.85 -0.16
C GLU A 75 -22.87 -3.08 0.34
N ARG A 76 -22.97 -4.13 -0.47
CA ARG A 76 -23.67 -5.36 -0.09
C ARG A 76 -22.93 -6.17 0.99
N ASP A 77 -21.61 -6.15 1.02
CA ASP A 77 -20.80 -6.86 2.02
C ASP A 77 -19.64 -5.98 2.51
N PRO A 78 -19.92 -5.00 3.38
CA PRO A 78 -18.95 -4.00 3.77
C PRO A 78 -17.85 -4.54 4.70
N ILE A 79 -18.11 -5.68 5.37
CA ILE A 79 -17.23 -6.27 6.41
C ILE A 79 -16.29 -7.33 5.82
N LYS A 80 -16.27 -7.51 4.48
CA LYS A 80 -15.49 -8.55 3.85
C LYS A 80 -13.99 -8.42 4.19
N LYS A 81 -13.48 -9.35 4.99
CA LYS A 81 -12.05 -9.43 5.33
C LYS A 81 -11.30 -9.93 4.11
N THR A 82 -10.64 -9.04 3.38
CA THR A 82 -9.71 -9.44 2.32
C THR A 82 -8.39 -9.89 2.94
N VAL A 83 -7.96 -11.12 2.66
CA VAL A 83 -6.60 -11.56 2.97
C VAL A 83 -5.71 -11.15 1.80
N PRO A 84 -4.75 -10.24 2.00
CA PRO A 84 -3.82 -9.86 0.94
C PRO A 84 -2.92 -11.05 0.56
N ILE A 85 -2.69 -11.23 -0.74
CA ILE A 85 -1.72 -12.20 -1.24
C ILE A 85 -0.33 -11.71 -0.83
N ARG A 86 0.40 -12.53 -0.06
CA ARG A 86 1.77 -12.24 0.34
C ARG A 86 2.73 -12.84 -0.69
N PRO A 87 3.57 -12.05 -1.38
CA PRO A 87 4.59 -12.59 -2.26
C PRO A 87 5.62 -13.41 -1.45
N GLU A 88 6.16 -14.48 -2.02
CA GLU A 88 7.11 -15.36 -1.32
C GLU A 88 8.38 -14.63 -0.83
N SER A 89 8.80 -13.57 -1.53
CA SER A 89 9.96 -12.75 -1.12
C SER A 89 9.72 -11.95 0.18
N TYR A 90 8.51 -11.96 0.74
CA TYR A 90 8.21 -11.31 2.01
C TYR A 90 8.70 -12.14 3.20
N ALA A 91 9.01 -13.43 3.03
CA ALA A 91 9.60 -14.22 4.10
C ALA A 91 10.98 -13.65 4.52
N GLU A 92 11.81 -13.30 3.55
CA GLU A 92 13.11 -12.65 3.80
C GLU A 92 12.93 -11.25 4.41
N HIS A 93 11.95 -10.49 3.93
CA HIS A 93 11.63 -9.17 4.47
C HIS A 93 11.09 -9.24 5.91
N ASP A 94 10.26 -10.24 6.24
CA ASP A 94 9.71 -10.44 7.57
C ASP A 94 10.81 -10.90 8.55
N LEU A 95 11.71 -11.78 8.12
CA LEU A 95 12.92 -12.16 8.88
C LEU A 95 13.85 -10.97 9.10
N ALA A 96 14.05 -10.13 8.09
CA ALA A 96 14.86 -8.92 8.19
C ALA A 96 14.24 -7.93 9.18
N LYS A 97 12.92 -7.74 9.14
CA LYS A 97 12.18 -6.92 10.11
C LYS A 97 12.26 -7.47 11.52
N GLU A 98 12.06 -8.77 11.71
CA GLU A 98 12.16 -9.40 13.02
C GLU A 98 13.58 -9.25 13.60
N SER A 99 14.60 -9.40 12.76
CA SER A 99 16.00 -9.18 13.14
C SER A 99 16.24 -7.72 13.52
N LEU A 100 15.68 -6.76 12.78
CA LEU A 100 15.79 -5.34 13.06
C LEU A 100 15.12 -4.97 14.40
N ASP A 101 13.90 -5.46 14.66
CA ASP A 101 13.17 -5.23 15.91
C ASP A 101 13.94 -5.81 17.11
N LYS A 102 14.56 -6.99 16.94
CA LYS A 102 15.47 -7.58 17.94
C LYS A 102 16.69 -6.69 18.21
N LEU A 103 17.31 -6.14 17.17
CA LEU A 103 18.44 -5.22 17.34
C LEU A 103 18.00 -3.91 18.01
N GLU A 104 16.83 -3.37 17.66
CA GLU A 104 16.31 -2.14 18.26
C GLU A 104 15.98 -2.32 19.75
N THR A 105 15.38 -3.46 20.10
CA THR A 105 15.09 -3.81 21.51
C THR A 105 16.37 -4.01 22.32
N LEU A 106 17.36 -4.71 21.78
CA LEU A 106 18.68 -4.86 22.40
C LEU A 106 19.42 -3.53 22.56
N SER A 107 19.29 -2.62 21.60
CA SER A 107 19.93 -1.30 21.64
C SER A 107 19.29 -0.37 22.68
N LYS A 108 17.97 -0.45 22.88
CA LYS A 108 17.25 0.32 23.91
C LYS A 108 17.46 -0.25 25.31
N ASP A 109 17.90 -1.50 25.43
CA ASP A 109 18.15 -2.11 26.72
C ASP A 109 19.37 -1.47 27.38
N ARG A 110 19.19 -0.96 28.61
CA ARG A 110 20.23 -0.17 29.32
C ARG A 110 21.51 -0.96 29.59
N GLY A 111 21.46 -2.29 29.49
CA GLY A 111 22.62 -3.18 29.60
C GLY A 111 23.62 -3.05 28.44
N PHE A 112 23.20 -2.65 27.24
CA PHE A 112 24.09 -2.52 26.08
C PHE A 112 25.13 -1.41 26.28
N TRP A 113 24.71 -0.27 26.85
CA TRP A 113 25.60 0.82 27.24
C TRP A 113 26.54 0.47 28.40
N VAL A 114 26.14 -0.45 29.29
CA VAL A 114 27.00 -0.95 30.37
C VAL A 114 28.11 -1.85 29.79
N ILE A 115 27.79 -2.72 28.83
CA ILE A 115 28.76 -3.59 28.15
C ILE A 115 29.75 -2.76 27.33
N ILE A 116 29.28 -1.76 26.58
CA ILE A 116 30.15 -0.83 25.83
C ILE A 116 31.05 -0.04 26.78
N ARG A 117 30.53 0.47 27.90
CA ARG A 117 31.36 1.17 28.92
C ARG A 117 32.38 0.23 29.57
N SER A 118 32.05 -1.03 29.78
CA SER A 118 32.98 -2.02 30.33
C SER A 118 34.11 -2.34 29.35
N PHE A 119 33.83 -2.44 28.04
CA PHE A 119 34.86 -2.61 27.01
C PHE A 119 35.72 -1.35 26.80
N LEU A 120 35.12 -0.15 26.83
CA LEU A 120 35.89 1.10 26.75
C LEU A 120 36.77 1.31 28.00
N GLY A 121 36.31 0.88 29.18
CA GLY A 121 37.08 0.91 30.42
C GLY A 121 38.30 -0.03 30.40
N ILE A 122 38.18 -1.20 29.76
CA ILE A 122 39.30 -2.15 29.60
C ILE A 122 40.38 -1.57 28.68
N ILE A 123 40.02 -0.81 27.64
CA ILE A 123 40.98 -0.15 26.74
C ILE A 123 41.76 0.96 27.48
N CYS A 124 41.14 1.69 28.42
CA CYS A 124 41.85 2.69 29.22
C CYS A 124 42.82 2.09 30.26
N ILE A 125 42.58 0.88 30.76
CA ILE A 125 43.48 0.23 31.74
C ILE A 125 44.76 -0.31 31.06
N GLY A 126 44.69 -0.65 29.76
CA GLY A 126 45.85 -1.12 28.99
C GLY A 126 46.87 -0.05 28.58
N LEU A 127 46.57 1.24 28.76
CA LEU A 127 47.48 2.35 28.43
C LEU A 127 48.18 2.98 29.64
N SER A 128 48.01 2.41 30.84
CA SER A 128 48.56 2.95 32.09
C SER A 128 49.25 1.87 32.92
N ILE A 129 50.23 1.19 32.32
CA ILE A 129 51.23 0.41 33.05
C ILE A 129 52.59 0.99 32.62
N PRO A 130 53.45 1.41 33.57
CA PRO A 130 54.62 2.27 33.32
C PRO A 130 55.73 1.60 32.51
#